data_AF-A0A9D5ZTY5-F1
#
_entry.id   AF-A0A9D5ZTY5-F1
#
_cell.length_a   1.000
_cell.length_b   1.000
_cell.length_c   1.000
_cell.angle_alpha   90.00
_cell.angle_beta   90.00
_cell.angle_gamma   90.00
#
_symmetry.space_group_name_H-M   'P 1'
#
loop_
_entity.id
_entity.type
_entity.pdbx_description
1 polymer ?
#
loop_
_entity_poly.entity_id
_entity_poly.type
_entity_poly.pdbx_seq_one_letter_code
_entity_poly.pdbx_strand_id
1 'polypeptide(L)'
;MNKILSILVRLKLTIKLIMGFGFVLMTASMIGLQNQRDFTVLKDETQALYEKELLGISHIKEANNNLMIMGRSLRQMMLSPNFKEREYARRSLKDAQIHLQTELSEGRKRINHPENLKQLAEFDELFAKYCSYVEYVETLLESNNSYNKSLAVQFLFSSEFISIGQK
;
A
#
# COMPACT_ATOMS: atom_id res chain seq x y z
N MET A 1 5.31 -60.45 -25.65
CA MET A 1 4.99 -59.27 -26.48
C MET A 1 4.00 -59.52 -27.62
N ASN A 2 3.83 -60.75 -28.14
CA ASN A 2 2.98 -61.00 -29.33
C ASN A 2 1.50 -61.39 -29.06
N LYS A 3 1.11 -61.64 -27.81
CA LYS A 3 -0.27 -62.07 -27.48
C LYS A 3 -1.31 -60.94 -27.56
N ILE A 4 -0.90 -59.70 -27.26
CA ILE A 4 -1.80 -58.54 -27.28
C ILE A 4 -2.15 -58.18 -28.74
N LEU A 5 -1.16 -58.24 -29.63
CA LEU A 5 -1.33 -57.99 -31.06
C LEU A 5 -2.22 -59.05 -31.73
N SER A 6 -2.11 -60.33 -31.35
CA SER A 6 -2.95 -61.39 -31.93
C SER A 6 -4.41 -61.32 -31.47
N ILE A 7 -4.66 -60.85 -30.25
CA ILE A 7 -6.02 -60.59 -29.73
C ILE A 7 -6.65 -59.38 -30.43
N LEU A 8 -5.89 -58.32 -30.69
CA LEU A 8 -6.37 -57.14 -31.41
C LEU A 8 -6.77 -57.47 -32.85
N VAL A 9 -6.02 -58.33 -33.54
CA VAL A 9 -6.27 -58.67 -34.96
C VAL A 9 -7.56 -59.47 -35.16
N ARG A 10 -7.94 -60.33 -34.19
CA ARG A 10 -9.16 -61.17 -34.26
C ARG A 10 -10.47 -60.46 -33.94
N LEU A 11 -10.44 -59.21 -33.46
CA LEU A 11 -11.64 -58.47 -33.08
C LEU A 11 -12.31 -57.78 -34.29
N LYS A 12 -13.65 -57.80 -34.32
CA LYS A 12 -14.47 -57.14 -35.35
C LYS A 12 -14.09 -55.66 -35.48
N LEU A 13 -14.15 -55.14 -36.71
CA LEU A 13 -13.72 -53.77 -37.07
C LEU A 13 -14.32 -52.69 -36.14
N THR A 14 -15.57 -52.85 -35.73
CA THR A 14 -16.30 -51.96 -34.82
C THR A 14 -15.62 -51.83 -33.45
N ILE A 15 -15.06 -52.91 -32.90
CA ILE A 15 -14.41 -52.91 -31.57
C ILE A 15 -13.06 -52.20 -31.61
N LYS A 16 -12.32 -52.31 -32.73
CA LYS A 16 -11.07 -51.55 -32.93
C LYS A 16 -11.33 -50.04 -32.96
N LEU A 17 -12.41 -49.64 -33.62
CA LEU A 17 -12.80 -48.23 -33.74
C LEU A 17 -13.26 -47.65 -32.40
N ILE A 18 -14.06 -48.41 -31.63
CA ILE A 18 -14.50 -48.01 -30.29
C ILE A 18 -13.31 -47.89 -29.32
N MET A 19 -12.33 -48.80 -29.36
CA MET A 19 -11.14 -48.68 -28.51
C MET A 19 -10.29 -47.46 -28.84
N GLY A 20 -10.08 -47.17 -30.13
CA GLY A 20 -9.34 -45.97 -30.55
C GLY A 20 -10.04 -44.69 -30.12
N PHE A 21 -11.35 -44.59 -30.38
CA PHE A 21 -12.14 -43.41 -30.03
C PHE A 21 -12.30 -43.26 -28.51
N GLY A 22 -12.47 -44.36 -27.79
CA GLY A 22 -12.52 -44.39 -26.32
C GLY A 22 -11.21 -43.94 -25.68
N PHE A 23 -10.06 -44.30 -26.25
CA PHE A 23 -8.76 -43.83 -25.77
C PHE A 23 -8.60 -42.31 -25.94
N VAL A 24 -8.99 -41.78 -27.11
CA VAL A 24 -8.97 -40.33 -27.35
C VAL A 24 -9.90 -39.59 -26.38
N LEU A 25 -11.14 -40.06 -26.20
CA LEU A 25 -12.08 -39.50 -25.23
C LEU A 25 -11.54 -39.57 -23.80
N MET A 26 -10.90 -40.67 -23.42
CA MET A 26 -10.32 -40.85 -22.09
C MET A 26 -9.17 -39.86 -21.85
N THR A 27 -8.30 -39.63 -22.83
CA THR A 27 -7.24 -38.61 -22.72
C THR A 27 -7.83 -37.20 -22.64
N ALA A 28 -8.86 -36.89 -23.45
CA ALA A 28 -9.54 -35.60 -23.40
C ALA A 28 -10.26 -35.36 -22.06
N SER A 29 -10.89 -36.39 -21.48
CA SER A 29 -11.50 -36.33 -20.15
C SER A 29 -10.47 -36.21 -19.03
N MET A 30 -9.30 -36.87 -19.14
CA MET A 30 -8.21 -36.70 -18.17
C MET A 30 -7.67 -35.27 -18.18
N ILE A 31 -7.49 -34.68 -19.36
CA ILE A 31 -7.08 -33.28 -19.52
C ILE A 31 -8.19 -32.34 -19.00
N GLY A 32 -9.46 -32.64 -19.30
CA GLY A 32 -10.62 -31.85 -18.84
C GLY A 32 -10.81 -31.87 -17.33
N LEU A 33 -10.55 -33.00 -16.66
CA LEU A 33 -10.65 -33.14 -15.20
C LEU A 33 -9.44 -32.54 -14.46
N GLN A 34 -8.29 -32.38 -15.12
CA GLN A 34 -7.12 -31.68 -14.55
C GLN A 34 -7.36 -30.17 -14.44
N ASN A 35 -8.20 -29.58 -15.29
CA ASN A 35 -8.49 -28.15 -15.30
C ASN A 35 -9.29 -27.61 -14.09
N GLN A 36 -9.82 -28.47 -13.22
CA GLN A 36 -10.65 -28.03 -12.08
C GLN A 36 -9.84 -27.71 -10.82
N ARG A 37 -8.53 -28.01 -10.77
CA ARG A 37 -7.73 -27.87 -9.52
C ARG A 37 -6.82 -26.65 -9.49
N ASP A 38 -6.56 -26.01 -10.63
CA ASP A 38 -5.63 -24.88 -10.72
C ASP A 38 -6.32 -23.50 -10.60
N PHE A 39 -7.66 -23.44 -10.67
CA PHE A 39 -8.40 -22.17 -10.57
C PHE A 39 -8.82 -21.78 -9.15
N THR A 40 -8.90 -22.71 -8.20
CA THR A 40 -9.37 -22.38 -6.83
C THR A 40 -8.25 -21.82 -5.96
N VAL A 41 -7.02 -22.34 -6.11
CA VAL A 41 -5.85 -21.83 -5.37
C VAL A 41 -5.49 -20.42 -5.86
N LEU A 42 -5.55 -20.17 -7.17
CA LEU A 42 -5.32 -18.83 -7.71
C LEU A 42 -6.36 -17.83 -7.20
N LYS A 43 -7.64 -18.21 -7.10
CA LYS A 43 -8.72 -17.27 -6.77
C LYS A 43 -8.72 -16.85 -5.29
N ASP A 44 -8.48 -17.79 -4.37
CA ASP A 44 -8.44 -17.49 -2.93
C ASP A 44 -7.17 -16.72 -2.55
N GLU A 45 -6.03 -17.03 -3.19
CA GLU A 45 -4.78 -16.32 -2.97
C GLU A 45 -4.84 -14.89 -3.54
N THR A 46 -5.50 -14.69 -4.69
CA THR A 46 -5.71 -13.35 -5.27
C THR A 46 -6.70 -12.52 -4.46
N GLN A 47 -7.80 -13.12 -3.95
CA GLN A 47 -8.79 -12.43 -3.12
C GLN A 47 -8.17 -11.98 -1.78
N ALA A 48 -7.40 -12.86 -1.12
CA ALA A 48 -6.71 -12.54 0.12
C ALA A 48 -5.58 -11.51 -0.09
N LEU A 49 -4.91 -11.53 -1.25
CA LEU A 49 -3.95 -10.48 -1.64
C LEU A 49 -4.67 -9.14 -1.78
N TYR A 50 -5.80 -9.11 -2.50
CA TYR A 50 -6.58 -7.89 -2.72
C TYR A 50 -7.14 -7.32 -1.41
N GLU A 51 -7.68 -8.15 -0.52
CA GLU A 51 -8.17 -7.71 0.80
C GLU A 51 -7.05 -7.17 1.69
N LYS A 52 -5.87 -7.81 1.67
CA LYS A 52 -4.70 -7.34 2.45
C LYS A 52 -4.09 -6.08 1.85
N GLU A 53 -4.03 -5.96 0.53
CA GLU A 53 -3.58 -4.76 -0.18
C GLU A 53 -4.55 -3.59 0.04
N LEU A 54 -5.86 -3.84 0.03
CA LEU A 54 -6.88 -2.84 0.37
C LEU A 54 -6.69 -2.32 1.81
N LEU A 55 -6.39 -3.20 2.75
CA LEU A 55 -6.13 -2.80 4.13
C LEU A 55 -4.83 -1.99 4.24
N GLY A 56 -3.76 -2.40 3.52
CA GLY A 56 -2.53 -1.61 3.40
C GLY A 56 -2.78 -0.21 2.82
N ILE A 57 -3.51 -0.13 1.71
CA ILE A 57 -3.90 1.13 1.07
C ILE A 57 -4.76 1.99 2.00
N SER A 58 -5.66 1.38 2.77
CA SER A 58 -6.48 2.09 3.76
C SER A 58 -5.61 2.78 4.81
N HIS A 59 -4.61 2.08 5.34
CA HIS A 59 -3.66 2.66 6.29
C HIS A 59 -2.84 3.79 5.66
N ILE A 60 -2.36 3.64 4.42
CA ILE A 60 -1.65 4.73 3.71
C ILE A 60 -2.55 5.94 3.49
N LYS A 61 -3.83 5.72 3.18
CA LYS A 61 -4.81 6.80 3.05
C LYS A 61 -5.02 7.54 4.37
N GLU A 62 -5.13 6.82 5.48
CA GLU A 62 -5.29 7.43 6.80
C GLU A 62 -4.03 8.19 7.24
N ALA A 63 -2.84 7.66 6.91
CA ALA A 63 -1.58 8.39 7.09
C ALA A 63 -1.57 9.73 6.33
N ASN A 64 -2.03 9.73 5.07
CA ASN A 64 -2.13 10.96 4.27
C ASN A 64 -3.14 11.97 4.85
N ASN A 65 -4.27 11.49 5.38
CA ASN A 65 -5.23 12.35 6.08
C ASN A 65 -4.58 13.05 7.29
N ASN A 66 -3.83 12.29 8.09
CA ASN A 66 -3.10 12.84 9.23
C ASN A 66 -2.00 13.82 8.81
N LEU A 67 -1.31 13.58 7.69
CA LEU A 67 -0.33 14.53 7.13
C LEU A 67 -0.98 15.88 6.80
N MET A 68 -2.18 15.85 6.20
CA MET A 68 -2.95 17.06 5.92
C MET A 68 -3.40 17.75 7.21
N ILE A 69 -3.75 17.00 8.26
CA ILE A 69 -4.05 17.57 9.59
C ILE A 69 -2.81 18.28 10.14
N MET A 70 -1.62 17.66 10.12
CA MET A 70 -0.37 18.29 10.57
C MET A 70 -0.14 19.64 9.86
N GLY A 71 -0.26 19.68 8.53
CA GLY A 71 -0.08 20.91 7.76
C GLY A 71 -1.14 21.99 8.05
N ARG A 72 -2.37 21.61 8.42
CA ARG A 72 -3.41 22.55 8.86
C ARG A 72 -3.13 23.07 10.27
N SER A 73 -2.80 22.18 11.20
CA SER A 73 -2.47 22.52 12.58
C SER A 73 -1.24 23.42 12.67
N LEU A 74 -0.21 23.18 11.85
CA LEU A 74 0.95 24.06 11.75
C LEU A 74 0.56 25.48 11.35
N ARG A 75 -0.26 25.64 10.31
CA ARG A 75 -0.77 26.95 9.88
C ARG A 75 -1.62 27.62 10.96
N GLN A 76 -2.46 26.85 11.64
CA GLN A 76 -3.27 27.37 12.75
C GLN A 76 -2.39 27.87 13.90
N MET A 77 -1.33 27.14 14.29
CA MET A 77 -0.40 27.58 15.33
C MET A 77 0.26 28.93 15.00
N MET A 78 0.62 29.15 13.74
CA MET A 78 1.27 30.40 13.33
C MET A 78 0.32 31.59 13.24
N LEU A 79 -0.91 31.36 12.78
CA LEU A 79 -1.88 32.42 12.54
C LEU A 79 -2.69 32.76 13.79
N SER A 80 -2.78 31.85 14.77
CA SER A 80 -3.61 32.06 15.96
C SER A 80 -3.06 33.16 16.87
N PRO A 81 -3.85 34.21 17.15
CA PRO A 81 -3.43 35.30 18.04
C PRO A 81 -3.45 34.88 19.52
N ASN A 82 -4.32 33.93 19.89
CA ASN A 82 -4.53 33.49 21.27
C ASN A 82 -3.64 32.29 21.65
N PHE A 83 -3.06 32.33 22.85
CA PHE A 83 -2.28 31.22 23.42
C PHE A 83 -3.09 29.91 23.49
N LYS A 84 -4.35 29.96 23.90
CA LYS A 84 -5.20 28.76 24.04
C LYS A 84 -5.45 28.07 22.70
N GLU A 85 -5.60 28.83 21.62
CA GLU A 85 -5.77 28.29 20.27
C GLU A 85 -4.46 27.71 19.72
N ARG A 86 -3.32 28.35 20.01
CA ARG A 86 -2.01 27.81 19.66
C ARG A 86 -1.73 26.49 20.34
N GLU A 87 -2.03 26.38 21.64
CA GLU A 87 -1.89 25.13 22.39
C GLU A 87 -2.81 24.02 21.86
N TYR A 88 -4.05 24.35 21.47
CA TYR A 88 -4.93 23.40 20.82
C TYR A 88 -4.35 22.88 19.51
N ALA A 89 -3.91 23.80 18.63
CA ALA A 89 -3.31 23.46 17.36
C ALA A 89 -2.02 22.62 17.53
N ARG A 90 -1.22 22.91 18.57
CA ARG A 90 -0.04 22.13 18.93
C ARG A 90 -0.37 20.70 19.30
N ARG A 91 -1.40 20.49 20.14
CA ARG A 91 -1.87 19.15 20.49
C ARG A 91 -2.35 18.40 19.25
N SER A 92 -3.19 19.03 18.43
CA SER A 92 -3.66 18.42 17.18
C SER A 92 -2.52 18.04 16.23
N LEU A 93 -1.45 18.83 16.17
CA LEU A 93 -0.26 18.50 15.39
C LEU A 93 0.43 17.24 15.91
N LYS A 94 0.67 17.16 17.23
CA LYS A 94 1.32 16.00 17.86
C LYS A 94 0.48 14.73 17.72
N ASP A 95 -0.83 14.84 17.94
CA ASP A 95 -1.75 13.71 17.79
C ASP A 95 -1.74 13.19 16.34
N ALA A 96 -1.83 14.10 15.36
CA ALA A 96 -1.76 13.73 13.95
C ALA A 96 -0.42 13.09 13.56
N GLN A 97 0.70 13.56 14.13
CA GLN A 97 2.01 12.96 13.92
C GLN A 97 2.07 11.51 14.42
N ILE A 98 1.56 11.25 15.63
CA ILE A 98 1.50 9.91 16.23
C ILE A 98 0.61 8.99 15.40
N HIS A 99 -0.56 9.46 15.01
CA HIS A 99 -1.49 8.69 14.17
C HIS A 99 -0.88 8.37 12.80
N LEU A 100 -0.26 9.36 12.14
CA LEU A 100 0.43 9.14 10.86
C LEU A 100 1.50 8.04 10.98
N GLN A 101 2.37 8.10 11.99
CA GLN A 101 3.41 7.08 12.18
C GLN A 101 2.82 5.70 12.43
N THR A 102 1.75 5.62 13.22
CA THR A 102 1.03 4.38 13.51
C THR A 102 0.46 3.77 12.23
N GLU A 103 -0.27 4.57 11.44
CA GLU A 103 -0.88 4.14 10.19
C GLU A 103 0.18 3.73 9.15
N LEU A 104 1.30 4.45 9.03
CA LEU A 104 2.41 4.04 8.18
C LEU A 104 3.02 2.70 8.62
N SER A 105 3.17 2.49 9.93
CA SER A 105 3.70 1.22 10.45
C SER A 105 2.77 0.04 10.14
N GLU A 106 1.46 0.24 10.23
CA GLU A 106 0.45 -0.77 9.90
C GLU A 106 0.33 -1.00 8.40
N GLY A 107 0.42 0.06 7.59
CA GLY A 107 0.47 -0.03 6.12
C GLY A 107 1.68 -0.83 5.64
N ARG A 108 2.87 -0.57 6.19
CA ARG A 108 4.13 -1.26 5.84
C ARG A 108 4.07 -2.77 6.03
N LYS A 109 3.38 -3.25 7.07
CA LYS A 109 3.22 -4.70 7.33
C LYS A 109 2.49 -5.44 6.21
N ARG A 110 1.77 -4.71 5.35
CA ARG A 110 0.85 -5.26 4.34
C ARG A 110 1.29 -4.93 2.90
N ILE A 111 2.33 -4.12 2.73
CA ILE A 111 2.87 -3.70 1.43
C ILE A 111 4.09 -4.55 1.10
N ASN A 112 4.00 -5.31 0.00
CA ASN A 112 5.03 -6.30 -0.35
C ASN A 112 5.73 -5.97 -1.68
N HIS A 113 5.19 -5.03 -2.46
CA HIS A 113 5.74 -4.68 -3.77
C HIS A 113 7.01 -3.84 -3.63
N PRO A 114 8.14 -4.21 -4.27
CA PRO A 114 9.42 -3.51 -4.11
C PRO A 114 9.35 -2.02 -4.44
N GLU A 115 8.59 -1.66 -5.49
CA GLU A 115 8.40 -0.26 -5.90
C GLU A 115 7.71 0.57 -4.80
N ASN A 116 6.69 0.01 -4.14
CA ASN A 116 5.95 0.70 -3.08
C ASN A 116 6.80 0.85 -1.83
N LEU A 117 7.66 -0.13 -1.52
CA LEU A 117 8.62 -0.03 -0.43
C LEU A 117 9.66 1.06 -0.68
N LYS A 118 10.11 1.22 -1.94
CA LYS A 118 11.01 2.32 -2.32
C LYS A 118 10.34 3.68 -2.14
N GLN A 119 9.10 3.83 -2.64
CA GLN A 119 8.32 5.07 -2.45
C GLN A 119 8.10 5.39 -0.97
N LEU A 120 7.85 4.38 -0.14
CA LEU A 120 7.71 4.55 1.31
C LEU A 120 9.01 4.95 2.01
N ALA A 121 10.16 4.51 1.52
CA ALA A 121 11.46 4.93 2.02
C ALA A 121 11.78 6.38 1.62
N GLU A 122 11.49 6.76 0.37
CA GLU A 122 11.60 8.15 -0.10
C GLU A 122 10.68 9.07 0.71
N PHE A 123 9.46 8.61 1.01
CA PHE A 123 8.55 9.33 1.91
C PHE A 123 9.15 9.51 3.30
N ASP A 124 9.78 8.50 3.90
CA ASP A 124 10.37 8.61 5.25
C ASP A 124 11.44 9.71 5.31
N GLU A 125 12.29 9.82 4.29
CA GLU A 125 13.31 10.86 4.20
C GLU A 125 12.69 12.25 4.15
N LEU A 126 11.68 12.44 3.29
CA LEU A 126 10.95 13.71 3.15
C LEU A 126 10.17 14.05 4.42
N PHE A 127 9.55 13.05 5.05
CA PHE A 127 8.77 13.22 6.27
C PHE A 127 9.65 13.56 7.47
N ALA A 128 10.82 12.94 7.60
CA ALA A 128 11.79 13.30 8.63
C ALA A 128 12.22 14.77 8.50
N LYS A 129 12.51 15.21 7.26
CA LYS A 129 12.84 16.61 6.98
C LYS A 129 11.68 17.57 7.31
N TYR A 130 10.46 17.18 6.95
CA TYR A 130 9.25 17.93 7.32
C TYR A 130 9.08 18.05 8.84
N CYS A 131 9.29 16.97 9.61
CA CYS A 131 9.26 17.00 11.06
C CYS A 131 10.30 17.96 11.65
N SER A 132 11.53 17.96 11.12
CA SER A 132 12.57 18.90 11.55
C SER A 132 12.15 20.36 11.34
N TYR A 133 11.45 20.64 10.23
CA TYR A 133 10.93 21.97 9.91
C TYR A 133 9.78 22.39 10.82
N VAL A 134 8.89 21.46 11.15
CA VAL A 134 7.82 21.69 12.12
C VAL A 134 8.41 22.02 13.49
N GLU A 135 9.40 21.25 13.96
CA GLU A 135 10.06 21.47 15.24
C GLU A 135 10.80 22.83 15.29
N TYR A 136 11.47 23.19 14.19
CA TYR A 136 12.09 24.51 14.05
C TYR A 136 11.04 25.64 14.15
N VAL A 137 9.90 25.50 13.47
CA VAL A 137 8.80 26.48 13.54
C VAL A 137 8.21 26.55 14.96
N GLU A 138 8.01 25.42 15.65
CA GLU A 138 7.56 25.42 17.04
C GLU A 138 8.52 26.20 17.95
N THR A 139 9.83 25.99 17.79
CA THR A 139 10.88 26.67 18.56
C THR A 139 10.87 28.18 18.32
N LEU A 140 10.67 28.61 17.07
CA LEU A 140 10.54 30.04 16.73
C LEU A 140 9.32 30.68 17.37
N LEU A 141 8.19 29.96 17.39
CA LEU A 141 6.92 30.43 17.97
C LEU A 141 6.98 30.54 19.50
N GLU A 142 7.74 29.67 20.18
CA GLU A 142 7.93 29.70 21.64
C GLU A 142 8.71 30.93 22.13
N SER A 143 9.61 31.47 21.32
CA SER A 143 10.44 32.63 21.71
C SER A 143 9.66 33.96 21.86
N ASN A 144 8.35 33.97 21.55
CA ASN A 144 7.37 35.05 21.77
C ASN A 144 7.77 36.46 21.25
N ASN A 145 8.77 36.54 20.36
CA ASN A 145 9.21 37.80 19.75
C ASN A 145 8.51 38.00 18.39
N SER A 146 7.92 39.17 18.15
CA SER A 146 7.18 39.46 16.90
C SER A 146 8.03 39.28 15.64
N TYR A 147 9.35 39.44 15.75
CA TYR A 147 10.33 39.16 14.70
C TYR A 147 10.38 37.66 14.33
N ASN A 148 10.35 36.77 15.31
CA ASN A 148 10.48 35.32 15.11
C ASN A 148 9.20 34.69 14.53
N LYS A 149 8.02 35.29 14.78
CA LYS A 149 6.78 34.92 14.07
C LYS A 149 6.84 35.26 12.58
N SER A 150 7.43 36.40 12.22
CA SER A 150 7.63 36.76 10.81
C SER A 150 8.62 35.83 10.11
N LEU A 151 9.67 35.39 10.81
CA LEU A 151 10.63 34.40 10.30
C LEU A 151 10.00 33.02 10.09
N ALA A 152 9.15 32.55 10.99
CA ALA A 152 8.43 31.28 10.82
C ALA A 152 7.51 31.31 9.57
N VAL A 153 6.83 32.44 9.34
CA VAL A 153 6.00 32.63 8.15
C VAL A 153 6.87 32.70 6.88
N GLN A 154 7.98 33.44 6.89
CA GLN A 154 8.91 33.48 5.74
C GLN A 154 9.50 32.11 5.42
N PHE A 155 9.81 31.30 6.44
CA PHE A 155 10.36 29.96 6.24
C PHE A 155 9.35 29.01 5.57
N LEU A 156 8.05 29.06 5.90
CA LEU A 156 7.05 28.26 5.18
C LEU A 156 6.91 28.62 3.71
N PHE A 157 7.15 29.89 3.36
CA PHE A 157 7.14 30.35 1.97
C PHE A 157 8.50 30.23 1.30
N SER A 158 9.51 29.70 2.00
CA SER A 158 10.82 29.45 1.41
C SER A 158 10.73 28.35 0.35
N SER A 159 11.55 28.47 -0.69
CA SER A 159 11.72 27.44 -1.71
C SER A 159 12.11 26.08 -1.11
N GLU A 160 12.77 26.09 0.03
CA GLU A 160 13.22 24.89 0.73
C GLU A 160 12.05 24.09 1.33
N PHE A 161 11.07 24.76 1.94
CA PHE A 161 9.86 24.12 2.47
C PHE A 161 8.90 23.68 1.34
N ILE A 162 8.74 24.52 0.31
CA ILE A 162 7.88 24.21 -0.84
C ILE A 162 8.41 23.01 -1.64
N SER A 163 9.74 22.84 -1.72
CA SER A 163 10.36 21.73 -2.47
C SER A 163 10.00 20.34 -1.94
N ILE A 164 9.61 20.21 -0.66
CA ILE A 164 9.22 18.93 -0.05
C ILE A 164 7.85 18.47 -0.56
N GLY A 165 6.96 19.41 -0.91
CA GLY A 165 5.61 19.10 -1.40
C GLY A 165 5.48 18.99 -2.92
N GLN A 166 6.57 19.17 -3.68
CA GLN A 166 6.57 19.16 -5.15
C GLN A 166 7.24 17.91 -5.77
N LYS A 167 7.74 16.99 -4.94
CA LYS A 167 8.30 15.70 -5.36
C LYS A 167 7.28 14.61 -5.18
#